data_AF-A0A6G1HBW0-F1
#
_entry.id   AF-A0A6G1HBW0-F1
#
_cell.length_a   1.000
_cell.length_b   1.000
_cell.length_c   1.000
_cell.angle_alpha   90.00
_cell.angle_beta   90.00
_cell.angle_gamma   90.00
#
_symmetry.space_group_name_H-M   'P 1'
#
loop_
_entity.id
_entity.type
_entity.pdbx_description
1 polymer ?
#
loop_
_entity_poly.entity_id
_entity_poly.type
_entity_poly.pdbx_seq_one_letter_code
_entity_poly.pdbx_strand_id
1 'polypeptide(L)'
;NIDAAFTLAFAGFLRMGEITHTQEDLRKPVEFAARKATRGDITFLKGSIIFHLKRSKSDKRHEGVNIAIAEVGSPTCPVKTMIRLFNRDPQPLAAPLFNLGNGRPFTASSARAILSQRL
;
A
#
# COMPACT_ATOMS: atom_id res chain seq x y z
N ASN A 1 -6.17 -7.95 2.71
CA ASN A 1 -5.86 -6.90 1.72
C ASN A 1 -6.44 -5.55 2.16
N ILE A 2 -7.77 -5.43 2.26
CA ILE A 2 -8.46 -4.18 2.62
C ILE A 2 -8.00 -3.59 3.98
N ASP A 3 -7.99 -4.39 5.05
CA ASP A 3 -7.60 -3.88 6.37
C ASP A 3 -6.15 -3.39 6.38
N ALA A 4 -5.26 -4.11 5.70
CA ALA A 4 -3.86 -3.72 5.54
C ALA A 4 -3.74 -2.39 4.79
N ALA A 5 -4.50 -2.22 3.70
CA ALA A 5 -4.52 -0.97 2.93
C ALA A 5 -4.96 0.24 3.77
N PHE A 6 -6.07 0.12 4.51
CA PHE A 6 -6.59 1.25 5.28
C PHE A 6 -5.79 1.51 6.56
N THR A 7 -5.31 0.47 7.25
CA THR A 7 -4.46 0.66 8.44
C THR A 7 -3.11 1.26 8.06
N LEU A 8 -2.50 0.83 6.94
CA LEU A 8 -1.29 1.46 6.41
C LEU A 8 -1.55 2.91 6.02
N ALA A 9 -2.64 3.19 5.31
CA ALA A 9 -2.97 4.55 4.88
C ALA A 9 -3.21 5.48 6.07
N PHE A 10 -3.93 5.01 7.09
CA PHE A 10 -4.15 5.77 8.31
C PHE A 10 -2.84 6.04 9.06
N ALA A 11 -2.05 4.99 9.31
CA ALA A 11 -0.82 5.12 10.10
C ALA A 11 0.29 5.90 9.38
N GLY A 12 0.34 5.81 8.04
CA GLY A 12 1.31 6.53 7.21
C GLY A 12 0.83 7.88 6.68
N PHE A 13 -0.36 8.35 7.09
CA PHE A 13 -0.99 9.58 6.59
C PHE A 13 -1.06 9.64 5.05
N LEU A 14 -1.32 8.48 4.42
CA LEU A 14 -1.29 8.32 2.98
C LEU A 14 -2.58 8.84 2.35
N ARG A 15 -2.44 9.48 1.19
CA ARG A 15 -3.56 9.80 0.32
C ARG A 15 -4.03 8.56 -0.42
N MET A 16 -5.30 8.57 -0.82
CA MET A 16 -5.89 7.48 -1.61
C MET A 16 -5.07 7.08 -2.83
N GLY A 17 -4.50 8.05 -3.55
CA GLY A 17 -3.69 7.77 -4.75
C GLY A 17 -2.36 7.05 -4.49
N GLU A 18 -1.88 7.05 -3.25
CA GLU A 18 -0.59 6.47 -2.87
C GLU A 18 -0.71 4.95 -2.58
N ILE A 19 -1.93 4.48 -2.28
CA ILE A 19 -2.25 3.06 -2.04
C ILE A 19 -3.09 2.42 -3.16
N THR A 20 -3.47 3.17 -4.19
CA THR A 20 -4.35 2.70 -5.27
C THR A 20 -3.69 2.73 -6.64
N HIS A 21 -4.21 1.92 -7.56
CA HIS A 21 -3.78 1.89 -8.96
C HIS A 21 -4.94 1.52 -9.89
N THR A 22 -4.76 1.71 -11.19
CA THR A 22 -5.72 1.41 -12.26
C THR A 22 -5.26 0.23 -13.11
N GLN A 23 -6.15 -0.32 -13.95
CA GLN A 23 -5.72 -1.33 -14.94
C GLN A 23 -4.73 -0.77 -15.96
N GLU A 24 -4.84 0.51 -16.30
CA GLU A 24 -3.89 1.14 -17.24
C GLU A 24 -2.49 1.21 -16.65
N ASP A 25 -2.37 1.51 -15.35
CA ASP A 25 -1.08 1.50 -14.65
C ASP A 25 -0.40 0.11 -14.79
N LEU A 26 -1.17 -0.98 -14.69
CA LEU A 26 -0.64 -2.34 -14.80
C LEU A 26 -0.15 -2.72 -16.20
N ARG A 27 -0.62 -2.03 -17.25
CA ARG A 27 -0.14 -2.22 -18.62
C ARG A 27 1.23 -1.57 -18.87
N LYS A 28 1.72 -0.75 -17.92
CA LYS A 28 2.97 0.00 -18.01
C LYS A 28 3.92 -0.44 -16.87
N PRO A 29 4.45 -1.67 -16.89
CA PRO A 29 5.14 -2.26 -15.73
C PRO A 29 6.37 -1.47 -15.26
N VAL A 30 7.13 -0.89 -16.19
CA VAL A 30 8.31 -0.05 -15.87
C VAL A 30 7.87 1.23 -15.12
N GLU A 31 6.85 1.92 -15.63
CA GLU A 31 6.32 3.11 -14.97
C GLU A 31 5.63 2.78 -13.65
N PHE A 32 4.94 1.65 -13.58
CA PHE A 32 4.30 1.16 -12.37
C PHE A 32 5.33 0.97 -11.26
N ALA A 33 6.40 0.22 -11.55
CA ALA A 33 7.47 -0.03 -10.60
C ALA A 33 8.12 1.28 -10.12
N ALA A 34 8.25 2.28 -11.00
CA ALA A 34 8.84 3.57 -10.65
C ALA A 34 7.89 4.52 -9.88
N ARG A 35 6.57 4.40 -10.03
CA ARG A 35 5.61 5.43 -9.57
C ARG A 35 4.54 4.95 -8.61
N LYS A 36 4.28 3.65 -8.51
CA LYS A 36 3.19 3.07 -7.72
C LYS A 36 3.74 2.21 -6.58
N ALA A 37 2.92 2.07 -5.54
CA ALA A 37 3.23 1.22 -4.41
C ALA A 37 3.24 -0.26 -4.84
N THR A 38 4.36 -0.90 -4.60
CA THR A 38 4.67 -2.30 -4.90
C THR A 38 4.95 -3.07 -3.62
N ARG A 39 4.99 -4.40 -3.69
CA ARG A 39 5.38 -5.24 -2.56
C ARG A 39 6.80 -4.97 -2.07
N GLY A 40 7.71 -4.62 -2.99
CA GLY A 40 9.10 -4.27 -2.69
C GLY A 40 9.28 -2.97 -1.92
N ASP A 41 8.24 -2.14 -1.82
CA ASP A 41 8.31 -0.87 -1.07
C ASP A 41 8.10 -1.06 0.44
N ILE A 42 7.84 -2.29 0.90
CA ILE A 42 7.67 -2.60 2.32
C ILE A 42 8.89 -3.36 2.83
N THR A 43 9.53 -2.79 3.85
CA THR A 43 10.57 -3.46 4.64
C THR A 43 10.03 -3.74 6.03
N PHE A 44 10.03 -5.01 6.44
CA PHE A 44 9.67 -5.40 7.80
C PHE A 44 10.88 -5.32 8.72
N LEU A 45 10.70 -4.68 9.88
CA LEU A 45 11.67 -4.60 10.95
C LEU A 45 11.06 -5.16 12.24
N LYS A 46 11.86 -5.33 13.28
CA LYS A 46 11.36 -5.78 14.59
C LYS A 46 10.43 -4.71 15.19
N GLY A 47 9.13 -4.98 15.20
CA GLY A 47 8.12 -4.09 15.77
C GLY A 47 7.76 -2.86 14.91
N SER A 48 8.18 -2.83 13.65
CA SER A 48 7.83 -1.73 12.73
C SER A 48 7.91 -2.16 11.27
N ILE A 49 7.37 -1.31 10.39
CA ILE A 49 7.57 -1.40 8.94
C ILE A 49 8.09 -0.07 8.42
N ILE A 50 8.95 -0.13 7.41
CA ILE A 50 9.30 1.02 6.58
C ILE A 50 8.53 0.89 5.27
N PHE A 51 7.73 1.88 4.94
CA PHE A 51 7.11 2.02 3.63
C PHE A 51 7.84 3.09 2.82
N HIS A 52 8.45 2.68 1.71
CA HIS A 52 9.07 3.58 0.76
C HIS A 52 8.01 4.15 -0.21
N LEU A 53 7.57 5.37 0.06
CA LEU A 53 6.63 6.08 -0.79
C LEU A 53 7.38 6.75 -1.95
N LYS A 54 7.34 6.13 -3.13
CA LYS A 54 8.06 6.60 -4.34
C LYS A 54 7.67 7.99 -4.83
N ARG A 55 6.44 8.44 -4.56
CA ARG A 55 5.96 9.75 -5.01
C ARG A 55 5.12 10.41 -3.94
N SER A 56 5.62 11.52 -3.40
CA SER A 56 4.83 12.46 -2.62
C SER A 56 4.43 13.66 -3.49
N LYS A 57 3.28 14.29 -3.21
CA LYS A 57 2.85 15.53 -3.89
C LYS A 57 3.90 16.66 -3.78
N SER A 58 4.68 16.69 -2.71
CA SER A 58 5.72 17.70 -2.47
C SER A 58 7.07 17.32 -3.06
N ASP A 59 7.21 16.11 -3.59
CA ASP A 59 8.47 15.59 -4.10
C ASP A 59 8.71 16.04 -5.55
N LYS A 60 9.33 17.23 -5.66
CA LYS A 60 9.75 17.81 -6.94
C LYS A 60 10.94 17.08 -7.58
N ARG A 61 11.64 16.24 -6.82
CA ARG A 61 12.87 15.54 -7.28
C ARG A 61 12.65 14.04 -7.51
N HIS A 62 11.46 13.52 -7.19
CA HIS A 62 11.09 12.11 -7.31
C HIS A 62 12.01 11.16 -6.52
N GLU A 63 12.54 11.64 -5.39
CA GLU A 63 13.42 10.88 -4.50
C GLU A 63 12.63 9.89 -3.62
N GLY A 64 11.33 10.10 -3.47
CA GLY A 64 10.48 9.35 -2.56
C GLY A 64 10.76 9.68 -1.09
N VAL A 65 10.02 9.04 -0.19
CA VAL A 65 10.20 9.20 1.26
C VAL A 65 9.98 7.87 1.98
N ASN A 66 10.79 7.61 3.01
CA ASN A 66 10.60 6.47 3.89
C ASN A 66 9.68 6.87 5.05
N ILE A 67 8.56 6.15 5.18
CA ILE A 67 7.60 6.34 6.25
C ILE A 67 7.76 5.18 7.23
N ALA A 68 8.20 5.48 8.45
CA ALA A 68 8.30 4.50 9.52
C ALA A 68 6.95 4.36 10.24
N ILE A 69 6.45 3.12 10.33
CA ILE A 69 5.17 2.80 10.95
C ILE A 69 5.42 1.77 12.05
N ALA A 70 5.14 2.16 13.29
CA ALA A 70 5.37 1.34 14.46
C ALA A 70 4.21 0.37 14.72
N GLU A 71 4.53 -0.75 15.36
CA GLU A 71 3.53 -1.66 15.90
C GLU A 71 2.77 -1.00 17.05
N VAL A 72 1.45 -1.21 17.08
CA VAL A 72 0.57 -0.76 18.15
C VAL A 72 -0.20 -1.95 18.74
N GLY A 73 -0.54 -1.87 20.02
CA GLY A 73 -1.32 -2.88 20.75
C GLY A 73 -2.81 -2.91 20.40
N SER A 74 -3.17 -2.84 19.12
CA SER A 74 -4.56 -2.77 18.64
C SER A 74 -4.87 -3.92 17.66
N PRO A 75 -6.13 -4.41 17.58
CA PRO A 75 -6.59 -5.28 16.51
C PRO A 75 -6.40 -4.69 15.10
N THR A 76 -6.37 -3.36 14.99
CA THR A 76 -6.15 -2.60 13.74
C THR A 76 -4.68 -2.20 13.53
N CYS A 77 -3.74 -2.92 14.17
CA CYS A 77 -2.33 -2.64 14.04
C CYS A 77 -1.83 -2.78 12.59
N PRO A 78 -1.27 -1.72 11.98
CA PRO A 78 -0.81 -1.73 10.59
C PRO A 78 0.31 -2.75 10.35
N VAL A 79 1.21 -2.93 11.31
CA VAL A 79 2.29 -3.92 11.20
C VAL A 79 1.71 -5.34 11.13
N LYS A 80 0.77 -5.68 12.01
CA LYS A 80 0.14 -7.01 12.04
C LYS A 80 -0.72 -7.27 10.81
N THR A 81 -1.48 -6.30 10.33
CA THR A 81 -2.30 -6.44 9.12
C THR A 81 -1.44 -6.60 7.87
N MET A 82 -0.31 -5.89 7.78
CA MET A 82 0.66 -6.03 6.69
C MET A 82 1.37 -7.39 6.71
N ILE A 83 1.83 -7.86 7.88
CA ILE A 83 2.41 -9.21 8.02
C ILE A 83 1.39 -10.28 7.58
N ARG A 84 0.13 -10.18 8.05
CA ARG A 84 -0.93 -11.09 7.64
C ARG A 84 -1.18 -11.06 6.14
N LEU A 85 -1.14 -9.89 5.51
CA LEU A 85 -1.29 -9.76 4.05
C LEU A 85 -0.16 -10.48 3.32
N PHE A 86 1.11 -10.22 3.68
CA PHE A 86 2.26 -10.82 3.00
C PHE A 86 2.35 -12.34 3.20
N ASN A 87 1.91 -12.85 4.36
CA ASN A 87 1.87 -14.29 4.63
C ASN A 87 0.73 -15.00 3.88
N ARG A 88 -0.45 -14.37 3.76
CA ARG A 88 -1.63 -14.97 3.12
C ARG A 88 -1.63 -14.84 1.60
N ASP A 89 -0.98 -13.82 1.08
CA ASP A 89 -0.88 -13.52 -0.36
C ASP A 89 0.57 -13.18 -0.72
N PRO A 90 1.46 -14.19 -0.80
CA PRO A 90 2.82 -14.02 -1.27
C PRO A 90 2.82 -13.62 -2.75
N GLN A 91 3.48 -12.51 -3.07
CA GLN A 91 3.49 -11.92 -4.42
C GLN A 91 4.91 -11.44 -4.76
N PRO A 92 5.29 -11.38 -6.05
CA PRO A 92 6.57 -10.81 -6.47
C PRO A 92 6.77 -9.37 -5.97
N LEU A 93 8.03 -8.96 -5.77
CA LEU A 93 8.34 -7.61 -5.28
C LEU A 93 7.78 -6.49 -6.19
N ALA A 94 7.74 -6.73 -7.50
CA ALA A 94 7.20 -5.80 -8.49
C ALA A 94 5.66 -5.77 -8.53
N ALA A 95 4.97 -6.71 -7.87
CA ALA A 95 3.52 -6.74 -7.86
C ALA A 95 2.93 -5.54 -7.09
N PRO A 96 1.69 -5.14 -7.38
CA PRO A 96 1.01 -4.09 -6.62
C PRO A 96 0.97 -4.40 -5.13
N LEU A 97 1.12 -3.36 -4.30
CA LEU A 97 1.05 -3.52 -2.86
C LEU A 97 -0.30 -4.06 -2.39
N PHE A 98 -1.39 -3.54 -2.96
CA PHE A 98 -2.76 -3.96 -2.66
C PHE A 98 -3.54 -4.29 -3.93
N ASN A 99 -4.44 -5.27 -3.86
CA ASN A 99 -5.33 -5.69 -4.94
C ASN A 99 -6.68 -6.14 -4.35
N LEU A 100 -7.72 -6.27 -5.17
CA LEU A 100 -9.05 -6.75 -4.73
C LEU A 100 -9.22 -8.28 -4.90
N GLY A 101 -8.11 -9.01 -5.02
CA GLY A 101 -8.09 -10.43 -5.41
C GLY A 101 -8.38 -10.64 -6.90
N ASN A 102 -8.00 -11.83 -7.40
CA ASN A 102 -8.18 -12.23 -8.80
C ASN A 102 -7.64 -11.22 -9.83
N GLY A 103 -6.53 -10.55 -9.50
CA GLY A 103 -5.90 -9.55 -10.36
C GLY A 103 -6.70 -8.24 -10.53
N ARG A 104 -7.81 -8.04 -9.79
CA ARG A 104 -8.58 -6.80 -9.87
C ARG A 104 -7.83 -5.65 -9.18
N PRO A 105 -7.72 -4.48 -9.83
CA PRO A 105 -6.99 -3.36 -9.27
C PRO A 105 -7.71 -2.77 -8.07
N PHE A 106 -6.92 -2.32 -7.10
CA PHE A 106 -7.43 -1.54 -5.98
C PHE A 106 -7.48 -0.06 -6.39
N THR A 107 -8.60 0.36 -7.00
CA THR A 107 -8.79 1.73 -7.50
C THR A 107 -9.29 2.68 -6.41
N ALA A 108 -9.14 3.99 -6.61
CA ALA A 108 -9.72 4.99 -5.71
C ALA A 108 -11.25 4.87 -5.57
N SER A 109 -11.95 4.55 -6.66
CA SER A 109 -13.41 4.33 -6.62
C SER A 109 -13.78 3.11 -5.77
N SER A 110 -13.09 1.99 -5.98
CA SER A 110 -13.35 0.76 -5.22
C SER A 110 -13.04 0.93 -3.73
N ALA A 111 -11.94 1.61 -3.41
CA ALA A 111 -11.56 1.87 -2.03
C ALA A 111 -12.57 2.81 -1.34
N ARG A 112 -13.07 3.84 -2.03
CA ARG A 112 -14.15 4.70 -1.49
C ARG A 112 -15.43 3.90 -1.25
N ALA A 113 -15.84 3.07 -2.20
CA ALA A 113 -17.04 2.24 -2.06
C ALA A 113 -16.93 1.30 -0.83
N ILE A 114 -15.75 0.70 -0.61
CA ILE A 114 -15.50 -0.15 0.55
C ILE A 114 -15.55 0.65 1.86
N LEU A 115 -14.99 1.86 1.90
CA LEU A 115 -15.06 2.73 3.08
C LEU A 115 -16.50 3.10 3.42
N SER A 116 -17.30 3.49 2.42
CA SER A 116 -18.70 3.88 2.60
C SER A 116 -19.60 2.73 3.08
N GLN A 117 -19.18 1.47 2.95
CA GLN A 117 -19.92 0.31 3.47
C GLN A 117 -19.54 -0.05 4.92
N ARG A 118 -18.44 0.51 5.43
CA ARG A 118 -17.86 0.17 6.73
C ARG A 118 -17.98 1.30 7.76
N LEU A 119 -18.47 2.47 7.33
CA LEU A 119 -18.85 3.62 8.15
C LEU A 119 -20.37 3.69 8.20
#